data_AF-A0A5B7H3X6-F1
#
_entry.id   AF-A0A5B7H3X6-F1
#
_cell.length_a   1.000
_cell.length_b   1.000
_cell.length_c   1.000
_cell.angle_alpha   90.00
_cell.angle_beta   90.00
_cell.angle_gamma   90.00
#
_symmetry.space_group_name_H-M   'P 1'
#
loop_
_entity.id
_entity.type
_entity.pdbx_description
1 polymer ?
#
loop_
_entity_poly.entity_id
_entity_poly.type
_entity_poly.pdbx_seq_one_letter_code
_entity_poly.pdbx_strand_id
1 'polypeptide(L)'
;MAAAFSEKTCCSAPVSGLDKQQLIELVKEHIEVINDKSTKFYSANKKALAWQEIARKFSDVSGYKKTPQQVRKIWENIKNR
;
A
#
# COMPACT_ATOMS: atom_id res chain seq x y z
N MET A 1 18.35 2.03 -28.05
CA MET A 1 17.61 2.75 -27.00
C MET A 1 17.32 1.78 -25.87
N ALA A 2 18.18 1.75 -24.85
CA ALA A 2 17.94 0.94 -23.66
C ALA A 2 17.52 1.88 -22.53
N ALA A 3 16.26 1.82 -22.13
CA ALA A 3 15.76 2.51 -20.96
C ALA A 3 16.34 1.82 -19.71
N ALA A 4 17.25 2.50 -19.02
CA ALA A 4 17.69 2.11 -17.68
C ALA A 4 16.52 2.30 -16.71
N PHE A 5 15.73 1.25 -16.51
CA PHE A 5 14.61 1.23 -15.58
C PHE A 5 15.13 1.10 -14.14
N SER A 6 15.56 2.25 -13.60
CA SER A 6 15.64 2.59 -12.16
C SER A 6 15.47 1.43 -11.17
N GLU A 7 16.59 0.80 -10.84
CA GLU A 7 16.79 0.09 -9.58
C GLU A 7 16.94 1.12 -8.46
N LYS A 8 15.80 1.63 -7.96
CA LYS A 8 15.72 2.40 -6.73
C LYS A 8 15.07 1.53 -5.66
N THR A 9 15.84 0.60 -5.13
CA THR A 9 15.58 0.07 -3.78
C THR A 9 16.64 0.64 -2.85
N CYS A 10 16.27 0.81 -1.58
CA CYS A 10 17.04 1.41 -0.49
C CYS A 10 16.78 2.89 -0.26
N CYS A 11 15.62 3.21 0.31
CA CYS A 11 15.49 4.11 1.47
C CYS A 11 14.01 4.12 1.84
N SER A 12 13.64 3.63 3.03
CA SER A 12 12.32 3.95 3.61
C SER A 12 12.32 5.44 3.90
N ALA A 13 12.05 6.26 2.89
CA ALA A 13 11.85 7.69 3.06
C ALA A 13 10.68 7.89 4.05
N PRO A 14 10.78 8.88 4.95
CA PRO A 14 9.67 9.22 5.83
C PRO A 14 8.46 9.53 4.98
N VAL A 15 7.37 8.81 5.24
CA VAL A 15 6.12 8.95 4.50
C VAL A 15 5.55 10.33 4.80
N SER A 16 5.53 11.21 3.80
CA SER A 16 5.08 12.59 3.94
C SER A 16 3.59 12.64 4.30
N GLY A 17 3.10 13.77 4.83
CA GLY A 17 1.68 13.92 5.15
C GLY A 17 0.76 13.65 3.95
N LEU A 18 1.18 14.08 2.75
CA LEU A 18 0.47 13.87 1.49
C LEU A 18 0.39 12.39 1.10
N ASP A 19 1.49 11.65 1.23
CA ASP A 19 1.51 10.20 1.02
C ASP A 19 0.49 9.46 1.89
N LYS A 20 0.28 9.93 3.13
CA LYS A 20 -0.71 9.30 4.04
C LYS A 20 -2.13 9.52 3.55
N GLN A 21 -2.46 10.71 3.04
CA GLN A 21 -3.78 11.00 2.48
C GLN A 21 -4.07 10.15 1.24
N GLN A 22 -3.10 10.04 0.33
CA GLN A 22 -3.22 9.18 -0.85
C GLN A 22 -3.41 7.71 -0.48
N LEU A 23 -2.68 7.24 0.54
CA LEU A 23 -2.90 5.89 1.05
C LEU A 23 -4.30 5.71 1.63
N ILE A 24 -4.83 6.69 2.36
CA ILE A 24 -6.19 6.65 2.91
C ILE A 24 -7.21 6.55 1.77
N GLU A 25 -7.08 7.35 0.70
CA GLU A 25 -8.00 7.30 -0.44
C GLU A 25 -7.97 5.94 -1.14
N LEU A 26 -6.78 5.40 -1.41
CA LEU A 26 -6.63 4.08 -2.03
C LEU A 26 -7.18 2.95 -1.14
N VAL A 27 -6.95 3.02 0.17
CA VAL A 27 -7.51 2.06 1.13
C VAL A 27 -9.03 2.19 1.20
N LYS A 28 -9.58 3.39 1.09
CA LYS A 28 -11.03 3.64 1.09
C LYS A 28 -11.71 2.99 -0.10
N GLU A 29 -11.08 2.99 -1.27
CA GLU A 29 -11.54 2.29 -2.48
C GLU A 29 -11.58 0.76 -2.31
N HIS A 30 -10.77 0.20 -1.42
CA HIS A 30 -10.72 -1.25 -1.13
C HIS A 30 -11.14 -1.61 0.30
N ILE A 31 -11.83 -0.69 0.98
CA ILE A 31 -12.15 -0.84 2.40
C ILE A 31 -13.12 -1.98 2.66
N GLU A 32 -13.99 -2.29 1.70
CA GLU A 32 -14.93 -3.41 1.78
C GLU A 32 -14.19 -4.75 1.85
N VAL A 33 -13.08 -4.89 1.12
CA VAL A 33 -12.24 -6.10 1.12
C VAL A 33 -11.34 -6.13 2.35
N ILE A 34 -10.76 -4.99 2.75
CA ILE A 34 -9.84 -4.89 3.89
C ILE A 34 -10.56 -5.06 5.23
N ASN A 35 -11.75 -4.48 5.36
CA ASN A 35 -12.56 -4.49 6.57
C ASN A 35 -13.45 -5.73 6.71
N ASP A 36 -13.48 -6.61 5.71
CA ASP A 36 -14.20 -7.89 5.78
C ASP A 36 -13.71 -8.68 7.00
N LYS A 37 -14.53 -8.80 8.05
CA LYS A 37 -14.16 -9.47 9.31
C LYS A 37 -14.18 -10.99 9.18
N SER A 38 -14.45 -11.52 7.98
CA SER A 38 -14.46 -12.95 7.70
C SER A 38 -13.06 -13.55 7.85
N THR A 39 -12.89 -14.44 8.81
CA THR A 39 -11.64 -15.17 9.08
C THR A 39 -11.40 -16.32 8.08
N LYS A 40 -12.13 -16.35 6.96
CA LYS A 40 -11.97 -17.39 5.94
C LYS A 40 -10.64 -17.18 5.22
N PHE A 41 -9.92 -18.27 4.94
CA PHE A 41 -8.65 -18.25 4.19
C PHE A 41 -8.75 -17.49 2.86
N TYR A 42 -9.90 -17.61 2.19
CA TYR A 42 -10.22 -16.86 0.97
C TYR A 42 -10.24 -15.35 1.17
N SER A 43 -10.77 -14.86 2.29
CA SER A 43 -10.75 -13.44 2.65
C SER A 43 -9.33 -12.96 2.98
N ALA A 44 -8.49 -13.80 3.59
CA ALA A 44 -7.09 -13.46 3.86
C ALA A 44 -6.30 -13.26 2.56
N ASN A 45 -6.49 -14.13 1.57
CA ASN A 45 -5.83 -14.00 0.26
C ASN A 45 -6.35 -12.76 -0.50
N LYS A 46 -7.66 -12.51 -0.50
CA LYS A 46 -8.23 -11.28 -1.08
C LYS A 46 -7.68 -10.00 -0.45
N LYS A 47 -7.52 -9.98 0.87
CA LYS A 47 -6.88 -8.86 1.56
C LYS A 47 -5.42 -8.70 1.14
N ALA A 48 -4.67 -9.78 1.02
CA ALA A 48 -3.28 -9.73 0.55
C ALA A 48 -3.19 -9.16 -0.87
N LEU A 49 -4.07 -9.60 -1.78
CA LEU A 49 -4.18 -9.06 -3.14
C LEU A 49 -4.57 -7.58 -3.16
N ALA A 50 -5.56 -7.17 -2.37
CA ALA A 50 -5.96 -5.77 -2.25
C ALA A 50 -4.79 -4.90 -1.75
N TRP A 51 -4.02 -5.36 -0.76
CA TRP A 51 -2.81 -4.66 -0.30
C TRP A 51 -1.71 -4.61 -1.36
N GLN A 52 -1.56 -5.65 -2.19
CA GLN A 52 -0.63 -5.61 -3.33
C GLN A 52 -1.06 -4.58 -4.37
N GLU A 53 -2.36 -4.51 -4.70
CA GLU A 53 -2.88 -3.51 -5.63
C GLU A 53 -2.71 -2.09 -5.10
N ILE A 54 -3.05 -1.86 -3.82
CA ILE A 54 -2.82 -0.56 -3.17
C ILE A 54 -1.35 -0.21 -3.20
N ALA A 55 -0.45 -1.13 -2.85
CA ALA A 55 0.98 -0.87 -2.88
C ALA A 55 1.48 -0.54 -4.28
N ARG A 56 0.94 -1.20 -5.31
CA ARG A 56 1.26 -0.93 -6.71
C ARG A 56 0.77 0.46 -7.14
N LYS A 57 -0.51 0.79 -6.91
CA LYS A 57 -1.07 2.12 -7.20
C LYS A 57 -0.33 3.21 -6.43
N PHE A 58 -0.05 2.96 -5.16
CA PHE A 58 0.69 3.89 -4.30
C PHE A 58 2.12 4.12 -4.82
N SER A 59 2.78 3.07 -5.33
CA SER A 59 4.12 3.20 -5.89
C SER A 59 4.15 3.97 -7.21
N ASP A 60 3.10 3.82 -8.01
CA ASP A 60 2.91 4.56 -9.26
C ASP A 60 2.71 6.06 -8.99
N VAL A 61 1.84 6.37 -8.02
CA VAL A 61 1.47 7.75 -7.68
C VAL A 61 2.57 8.48 -6.90
N SER A 62 3.19 7.83 -5.92
CA SER A 62 4.22 8.46 -5.08
C SER A 62 5.62 8.43 -5.71
N GLY A 63 5.82 7.62 -6.75
CA GLY A 63 7.14 7.34 -7.32
C GLY A 63 8.05 6.50 -6.42
N TYR A 64 7.59 6.08 -5.24
CA TYR A 64 8.33 5.24 -4.30
C TYR A 64 7.81 3.80 -4.33
N LYS A 65 8.70 2.85 -4.68
CA LYS A 65 8.39 1.42 -4.57
C LYS A 65 8.25 1.02 -3.10
N LYS A 66 7.01 0.96 -2.59
CA LYS A 66 6.72 0.44 -1.24
C LYS A 66 6.17 -0.97 -1.34
N THR A 67 6.65 -1.84 -0.47
CA THR A 67 6.11 -3.21 -0.36
C THR A 67 4.74 -3.19 0.32
N PRO A 68 3.86 -4.14 0.03
CA PRO A 68 2.54 -4.25 0.68
C PRO A 68 2.64 -4.32 2.20
N GLN A 69 3.72 -4.91 2.74
CA GLN A 69 3.99 -4.94 4.18
C GLN A 69 4.28 -3.54 4.75
N GLN A 70 5.08 -2.73 4.06
CA GLN A 70 5.35 -1.34 4.46
C GLN A 70 4.07 -0.50 4.43
N VAL A 71 3.29 -0.63 3.35
CA VAL A 71 2.00 0.06 3.19
C VAL A 71 1.04 -0.30 4.32
N ARG A 72 0.94 -1.58 4.66
CA ARG A 72 0.14 -2.05 5.78
C ARG A 72 0.62 -1.47 7.11
N LYS A 73 1.93 -1.44 7.37
CA LYS A 73 2.49 -0.83 8.59
C LYS A 73 2.19 0.66 8.69
N ILE A 74 2.25 1.38 7.56
CA ILE A 74 1.89 2.81 7.49
C ILE A 74 0.40 2.98 7.82
N TRP A 75 -0.47 2.14 7.25
CA TRP A 75 -1.90 2.16 7.56
C TRP A 75 -2.19 1.88 9.03
N GLU A 76 -1.51 0.89 9.64
CA GLU A 76 -1.66 0.60 11.06
C GLU A 76 -1.24 1.79 11.93
N ASN A 77 -0.13 2.47 11.58
CA ASN A 77 0.30 3.70 12.25
C ASN A 77 -0.69 4.86 12.07
N ILE A 78 -1.38 4.96 10.92
CA ILE A 78 -2.42 5.97 10.69
C ILE A 78 -3.66 5.66 11.52
N LYS A 79 -4.07 4.38 11.59
CA LYS A 79 -5.26 3.95 12.33
C LYS A 79 -5.08 4.07 13.86
N ASN A 80 -3.85 3.90 14.34
CA ASN A 80 -3.53 3.92 15.77
C ASN A 80 -3.24 5.33 16.31
N ARG A 81 -3.45 6.37 15.49
CA ARG A 81 -3.18 7.78 15.80
C ARG A 81 -4.47 8.57 15.74
#